data_AF-A0A7S2HZR2-F1
#
_entry.id   AF-A0A7S2HZR2-F1
#
_cell.length_a   1.000
_cell.length_b   1.000
_cell.length_c   1.000
_cell.angle_alpha   90.00
_cell.angle_beta   90.00
_cell.angle_gamma   90.00
#
_symmetry.space_group_name_H-M   'P 1'
#
loop_
_entity.id
_entity.type
_entity.pdbx_description
1 polymer ?
#
loop_
_entity_poly.entity_id
_entity_poly.type
_entity_poly.pdbx_seq_one_letter_code
_entity_poly.pdbx_strand_id
1 'polypeptide(L)'
;TRLSASGLLAGDGKVVIAGLANGYADYTTTFEEYQQQRYEGGSTVYGPYELDAFIDQLLMLADHLAAGTTPPLGTPPVDFSTDLDSSIVESLITAPKLKAEAPPTHAHFGDTLTDAPATVVA
;
A
#
# COMPACT_ATOMS: atom_id res chain seq x y z
N THR A 1 6.11 28.97 -3.55
CA THR A 1 5.39 28.05 -4.46
C THR A 1 3.91 28.42 -4.48
N ARG A 2 3.07 27.79 -5.33
CA ARG A 2 1.60 28.03 -5.31
C ARG A 2 1.00 27.88 -3.91
N LEU A 3 1.47 26.88 -3.16
CA LEU A 3 1.08 26.62 -1.77
C LEU A 3 1.51 27.71 -0.77
N SER A 4 2.64 28.36 -1.00
CA SER A 4 3.04 29.53 -0.19
C SER A 4 2.19 30.76 -0.54
N ALA A 5 1.90 30.96 -1.83
CA ALA A 5 1.09 32.08 -2.30
C ALA A 5 -0.38 31.98 -1.83
N SER A 6 -0.90 30.77 -1.65
CA SER A 6 -2.23 30.52 -1.08
C SER A 6 -2.28 30.61 0.45
N GLY A 7 -1.16 30.89 1.13
CA GLY A 7 -1.08 30.95 2.58
C GLY A 7 -1.09 29.59 3.29
N LEU A 8 -1.10 28.49 2.52
CA LEU A 8 -1.14 27.12 3.07
C LEU A 8 0.17 26.71 3.74
N LEU A 9 1.29 27.22 3.22
CA LEU A 9 2.62 27.01 3.78
C LEU A 9 3.13 28.32 4.36
N ALA A 10 3.19 28.41 5.69
CA ALA A 10 3.83 29.50 6.41
C ALA A 10 5.27 29.15 6.79
N GLY A 11 6.17 30.14 6.71
CA GLY A 11 7.55 30.01 7.20
C GLY A 11 8.32 28.84 6.57
N ASP A 12 8.71 27.89 7.41
CA ASP A 12 9.48 26.69 7.05
C ASP A 12 8.60 25.46 6.73
N GLY A 13 7.29 25.65 6.56
CA GLY A 13 6.33 24.60 6.24
C GLY A 13 6.78 23.65 5.12
N LYS A 14 6.48 22.35 5.29
CA LYS A 14 6.93 21.26 4.42
C LYS A 14 5.76 20.56 3.75
N VAL A 15 5.99 20.09 2.53
CA VAL A 15 5.12 19.13 1.84
C VAL A 15 5.75 17.76 1.98
N VAL A 16 4.97 16.78 2.41
CA VAL A 16 5.42 15.40 2.60
C VAL A 16 4.65 14.50 1.65
N ILE A 17 5.37 13.64 0.93
CA ILE A 17 4.76 12.58 0.12
C ILE A 17 4.60 11.37 1.04
N ALA A 18 3.36 11.04 1.37
CA ALA A 18 3.01 9.83 2.12
C ALA A 18 2.48 8.77 1.15
N GLY A 19 3.35 7.87 0.70
CA GLY A 19 2.96 6.73 -0.13
C GLY A 19 2.21 5.65 0.66
N LEU A 20 1.59 4.70 -0.06
CA LEU A 20 0.85 3.56 0.52
C LEU A 20 -0.25 3.99 1.51
N ALA A 21 -0.97 5.06 1.19
CA ALA A 21 -2.03 5.61 2.03
C ALA A 21 -3.41 5.36 1.41
N ASN A 22 -4.38 4.97 2.25
CA ASN A 22 -5.80 4.71 1.94
C ASN A 22 -6.10 3.57 0.96
N GLY A 23 -5.28 3.39 -0.08
CA GLY A 23 -5.39 2.33 -1.07
C GLY A 23 -4.02 2.05 -1.71
N TYR A 24 -3.98 1.00 -2.54
CA TYR A 24 -2.78 0.60 -3.28
C TYR A 24 -3.12 0.52 -4.77
N ALA A 25 -2.39 1.26 -5.58
CA ALA A 25 -2.56 1.35 -7.04
C ALA A 25 -1.20 1.25 -7.74
N ASP A 26 -0.37 0.31 -7.29
CA ASP A 26 0.97 0.06 -7.80
C ASP A 26 1.89 1.30 -7.82
N TYR A 27 2.62 1.52 -8.91
CA TYR A 27 3.66 2.54 -9.04
C TYR A 27 3.14 3.70 -9.86
N THR A 28 3.65 4.90 -9.56
CA THR A 28 3.43 6.08 -10.40
C THR A 28 4.79 6.55 -10.91
N THR A 29 4.88 6.79 -12.22
CA THR A 29 6.09 7.28 -12.89
C THR A 29 5.84 8.59 -13.62
N THR A 30 6.90 9.35 -13.92
CA THR A 30 6.77 10.48 -14.84
C THR A 30 6.44 9.99 -16.26
N PHE A 31 5.97 10.89 -17.13
CA PHE A 31 5.74 10.55 -18.54
C PHE A 31 6.99 9.96 -19.20
N GLU A 32 8.16 10.55 -18.95
CA GLU A 32 9.44 10.14 -19.53
C GLU A 32 9.90 8.78 -19.00
N GLU A 33 9.71 8.53 -17.70
CA GLU A 33 10.00 7.24 -17.06
C GLU A 33 9.07 6.14 -17.59
N TYR A 34 7.78 6.45 -17.76
CA TYR A 34 6.80 5.54 -18.36
C TYR A 34 7.22 5.08 -19.76
N GLN A 35 7.78 5.97 -20.59
CA GLN A 35 8.23 5.62 -21.94
C GLN A 35 9.31 4.54 -21.94
N GLN A 36 10.08 4.41 -20.86
CA GLN A 36 11.12 3.38 -20.75
C GLN A 36 10.55 1.98 -20.47
N GLN A 37 9.31 1.89 -19.97
CA GLN A 37 8.64 0.63 -19.63
C GLN A 37 9.52 -0.33 -18.82
N ARG A 38 10.24 0.21 -17.82
CA ARG A 38 10.80 -0.59 -16.73
C ARG A 38 9.69 -1.09 -15.82
N TYR A 39 10.04 -1.80 -14.75
CA TYR A 39 9.05 -2.35 -13.81
C TYR A 39 8.03 -1.30 -13.36
N GLU A 40 8.50 -0.13 -12.92
CA GLU A 40 7.66 0.95 -12.42
C GLU A 40 6.77 1.55 -13.52
N GLY A 41 7.31 1.70 -14.74
CA GLY A 41 6.56 2.19 -15.90
C GLY A 41 5.50 1.20 -16.39
N GLY A 42 5.79 -0.11 -16.35
CA GLY A 42 4.82 -1.17 -16.64
C GLY A 42 3.78 -1.34 -15.52
N SER A 43 4.10 -0.91 -14.30
CA SER A 43 3.22 -0.89 -13.13
C SER A 43 2.52 0.47 -12.91
N THR A 44 2.61 1.41 -13.85
CA THR A 44 1.82 2.66 -13.87
C THR A 44 0.48 2.40 -14.55
N VAL A 45 -0.49 1.93 -13.75
CA VAL A 45 -1.68 1.23 -14.23
C VAL A 45 -2.70 2.12 -14.94
N TYR A 46 -2.68 3.43 -14.72
CA TYR A 46 -3.58 4.39 -15.39
C TYR A 46 -2.96 5.04 -16.63
N GLY A 47 -1.75 4.62 -17.03
CA GLY A 47 -1.09 5.02 -18.28
C GLY A 47 -0.13 6.21 -18.14
N PRO A 48 0.36 6.77 -19.27
CA PRO A 48 1.51 7.67 -19.30
C PRO A 48 1.30 9.03 -18.61
N TYR A 49 0.05 9.41 -18.32
CA TYR A 49 -0.32 10.68 -17.67
C TYR A 49 -0.85 10.49 -16.24
N GLU A 50 -0.62 9.33 -15.62
CA GLU A 50 -1.06 9.06 -14.25
C GLU A 50 -0.52 10.07 -13.24
N LEU A 51 0.78 10.40 -13.31
CA LEU A 51 1.38 11.39 -12.40
C LEU A 51 0.73 12.77 -12.55
N ASP A 52 0.47 13.21 -13.78
CA ASP A 52 -0.16 14.51 -14.04
C ASP A 52 -1.59 14.54 -13.47
N ALA A 53 -2.34 13.44 -13.62
CA ALA A 53 -3.67 13.32 -13.02
C ALA A 53 -3.62 13.39 -11.48
N PHE A 54 -2.65 12.74 -10.83
CA PHE A 54 -2.47 12.83 -9.38
C PHE A 54 -2.07 14.24 -8.93
N ILE A 55 -1.18 14.90 -9.66
CA ILE A 55 -0.79 16.29 -9.40
C ILE A 55 -2.02 17.21 -9.49
N ASP A 56 -2.84 17.06 -10.53
CA ASP A 56 -4.04 17.88 -10.73
C ASP A 56 -5.05 17.70 -9.57
N GLN A 57 -5.34 16.46 -9.18
CA GLN A 57 -6.23 16.17 -8.05
C GLN A 57 -5.70 16.73 -6.73
N LEU A 58 -4.39 16.59 -6.45
CA LEU A 58 -3.78 17.12 -5.24
C LEU A 58 -3.80 18.65 -5.20
N LEU A 59 -3.60 19.31 -6.35
CA LEU A 59 -3.68 20.76 -6.45
C LEU A 59 -5.10 21.28 -6.25
N MET A 60 -6.11 20.60 -6.80
CA MET A 60 -7.52 20.92 -6.55
C MET A 60 -7.84 20.84 -5.05
N LEU A 61 -7.41 19.77 -4.37
CA LEU A 61 -7.61 19.63 -2.93
C LEU A 61 -6.88 20.72 -2.13
N ALA A 62 -5.66 21.07 -2.53
CA ALA A 62 -4.90 22.14 -1.90
C ALA A 62 -5.56 23.52 -2.06
N ASP A 63 -6.17 23.80 -3.22
CA ASP A 63 -6.93 25.04 -3.44
C ASP A 63 -8.17 25.09 -2.55
N HIS A 64 -8.92 23.99 -2.47
CA HIS A 64 -10.10 23.90 -1.58
C HIS A 64 -9.72 24.09 -0.11
N LEU A 65 -8.59 23.51 0.31
CA LEU A 65 -8.05 23.68 1.65
C LEU A 65 -7.64 25.13 1.93
N ALA A 66 -7.00 25.82 0.97
CA ALA A 66 -6.65 27.24 1.08
C ALA A 66 -7.90 28.13 1.18
N ALA A 67 -8.93 27.81 0.41
CA ALA A 67 -10.18 28.56 0.38
C ALA A 67 -11.11 28.25 1.56
N GLY A 68 -10.83 27.22 2.37
CA GLY A 68 -11.73 26.76 3.43
C GLY A 68 -13.06 26.22 2.90
N THR A 69 -13.03 25.58 1.72
CA THR A 69 -14.23 25.05 1.04
C THR A 69 -14.18 23.54 0.93
N THR A 70 -15.34 22.91 0.74
CA THR A 70 -15.42 21.46 0.55
C THR A 70 -15.18 21.11 -0.93
N PRO A 71 -14.25 20.18 -1.25
CA PRO A 71 -14.08 19.70 -2.62
C PRO A 71 -15.29 18.86 -3.07
N PRO A 72 -15.53 18.72 -4.39
CA PRO A 72 -16.57 17.84 -4.90
C PRO A 72 -16.35 16.39 -4.43
N LEU A 73 -17.43 15.71 -4.06
CA LEU A 73 -17.35 14.29 -3.69
C LEU A 73 -17.18 13.44 -4.95
N GLY A 74 -16.24 12.49 -4.89
CA GLY A 74 -16.09 11.45 -5.90
C GLY A 74 -17.15 10.35 -5.77
N THR A 75 -17.17 9.45 -6.75
CA THR A 75 -17.97 8.22 -6.66
C THR A 75 -17.44 7.35 -5.52
N PRO A 76 -18.31 6.87 -4.61
CA PRO A 76 -17.90 5.90 -3.60
C PRO A 76 -17.26 4.67 -4.25
N PRO A 77 -16.20 4.07 -3.66
CA PRO A 77 -15.61 2.86 -4.18
C PRO A 77 -16.64 1.72 -4.19
N VAL A 78 -16.51 0.81 -5.15
CA VAL A 78 -17.33 -0.41 -5.20
C VAL A 78 -17.00 -1.28 -3.99
N ASP A 79 -18.03 -1.79 -3.32
CA ASP A 79 -17.88 -2.71 -2.21
C ASP A 79 -17.79 -4.15 -2.73
N PHE A 80 -16.56 -4.68 -2.75
CA PHE A 80 -16.27 -6.06 -3.15
C PHE A 80 -16.34 -7.05 -1.97
N SER A 81 -16.82 -6.66 -0.79
CA SER A 81 -16.85 -7.53 0.41
C SER A 81 -17.67 -8.81 0.21
N THR A 82 -18.62 -8.80 -0.72
CA THR A 82 -19.43 -9.97 -1.11
C THR A 82 -18.95 -10.65 -2.39
N ASP A 83 -17.99 -10.05 -3.10
CA ASP A 83 -17.56 -10.47 -4.44
C ASP A 83 -16.34 -11.39 -4.41
N LEU A 84 -15.77 -11.62 -3.22
CA LEU A 84 -14.77 -12.64 -3.02
C LEU A 84 -15.39 -14.00 -3.36
N ASP A 85 -14.93 -14.60 -4.47
CA ASP A 85 -15.23 -15.98 -4.78
C ASP A 85 -14.88 -16.81 -3.55
N SER A 86 -15.91 -17.40 -2.95
CA SER A 86 -15.77 -18.16 -1.73
C SER A 86 -14.77 -19.28 -1.94
N SER A 87 -14.54 -19.76 -3.16
CA SER A 87 -13.52 -20.77 -3.48
C SER A 87 -12.07 -20.27 -3.40
N ILE A 88 -11.78 -18.98 -3.61
CA ILE A 88 -10.43 -18.41 -3.46
C ILE A 88 -10.14 -18.16 -1.99
N VAL A 89 -11.11 -17.57 -1.28
CA VAL A 89 -11.03 -17.39 0.17
C VAL A 89 -10.97 -18.75 0.87
N GLU A 90 -11.80 -19.69 0.45
CA GLU A 90 -11.77 -21.06 0.91
C GLU A 90 -10.45 -21.71 0.50
N SER A 91 -9.87 -21.53 -0.69
CA SER A 91 -8.53 -22.08 -0.99
C SER A 91 -7.42 -21.51 -0.09
N LEU A 92 -7.47 -20.22 0.23
CA LEU A 92 -6.50 -19.55 1.13
C LEU A 92 -6.71 -19.93 2.62
N ILE A 93 -7.96 -20.20 3.04
CA ILE A 93 -8.35 -20.53 4.42
C ILE A 93 -8.44 -22.05 4.66
N THR A 94 -8.72 -22.83 3.62
CA THR A 94 -8.79 -24.31 3.55
C THR A 94 -7.59 -24.92 2.84
N ALA A 95 -6.47 -24.18 2.78
CA ALA A 95 -5.18 -24.79 3.07
C ALA A 95 -5.45 -25.85 4.15
N PRO A 96 -5.15 -27.15 3.89
CA PRO A 96 -5.79 -28.28 4.55
C PRO A 96 -5.88 -27.96 6.03
N LYS A 97 -7.13 -27.81 6.56
CA LYS A 97 -7.41 -27.27 7.90
C LYS A 97 -6.22 -27.58 8.78
N LEU A 98 -5.48 -26.55 9.21
CA LEU A 98 -4.25 -26.71 10.00
C LEU A 98 -4.49 -27.91 10.91
N LYS A 99 -3.78 -29.01 10.62
CA LYS A 99 -3.97 -30.22 11.42
C LYS A 99 -3.73 -29.76 12.84
N ALA A 100 -4.57 -30.20 13.78
CA ALA A 100 -4.31 -29.95 15.18
C ALA A 100 -2.85 -30.32 15.44
N GLU A 101 -2.02 -29.32 15.72
CA GLU A 101 -0.61 -29.57 15.96
C GLU A 101 -0.54 -30.40 17.23
N ALA A 102 0.37 -31.36 17.25
CA ALA A 102 0.69 -32.12 18.44
C ALA A 102 2.22 -32.13 18.57
N PRO A 103 2.74 -31.91 19.78
CA PRO A 103 4.17 -32.09 19.99
C PRO A 103 4.56 -33.56 19.73
N PRO A 104 5.84 -33.84 19.46
CA PRO A 104 6.34 -35.21 19.37
C PRO A 104 5.96 -36.04 20.61
N THR A 105 5.94 -37.36 20.45
CA THR A 105 5.62 -38.28 21.55
C THR A 105 6.56 -38.02 22.74
N HIS A 106 5.98 -37.70 23.91
CA HIS A 106 6.68 -37.31 25.15
C HIS A 106 7.31 -35.90 25.18
N ALA A 107 6.93 -35.01 24.28
CA ALA A 107 7.27 -33.59 24.34
C ALA A 107 6.04 -32.72 24.57
N HIS A 108 6.25 -31.50 25.03
CA HIS A 108 5.29 -30.41 25.08
C HIS A 108 5.64 -29.32 24.05
N PHE A 109 4.66 -28.49 23.70
CA PHE A 109 4.93 -27.31 22.88
C PHE A 109 5.91 -26.39 23.60
N GLY A 110 7.01 -26.06 22.92
CA GLY A 110 8.08 -25.24 23.48
C GLY A 110 9.28 -26.03 24.02
N ASP A 111 9.23 -27.36 24.06
CA ASP A 111 10.37 -28.17 24.47
C ASP A 111 11.54 -28.09 23.48
N THR A 112 12.75 -27.96 24.00
CA THR A 112 13.98 -28.08 23.21
C THR A 112 14.21 -29.55 22.84
N LEU A 113 13.94 -29.93 21.59
CA LEU A 113 14.16 -31.31 21.11
C LEU A 113 15.64 -31.65 20.93
N THR A 114 16.43 -30.67 20.50
CA THR A 114 17.88 -30.77 20.33
C THR A 114 18.49 -29.43 20.72
N ASP A 115 19.36 -29.43 21.72
CA ASP A 115 20.07 -28.23 22.14
C ASP A 115 21.34 -28.01 21.29
N ALA A 116 21.82 -26.78 21.27
CA ALA A 116 23.09 -26.46 20.65
C ALA A 116 24.24 -27.17 21.40
N PRO A 117 25.33 -27.55 20.72
CA PRO A 117 26.51 -28.09 21.41
C PRO A 117 27.11 -27.04 22.34
N ALA A 118 27.56 -27.48 23.51
CA ALA A 118 28.16 -26.59 24.52
C ALA A 118 29.40 -25.81 24.01
N THR A 119 30.03 -26.31 22.95
CA THR A 119 31.17 -25.68 22.27
C THR A 119 31.15 -26.00 20.79
N VAL A 120 31.44 -24.99 19.96
CA VAL A 120 31.67 -25.14 18.52
C VAL A 120 33.12 -25.60 18.32
N VAL A 121 33.33 -26.72 17.61
CA VAL A 121 34.67 -27.13 17.17
C VAL A 121 34.91 -26.49 15.80
N ALA A 122 35.95 -25.66 15.70
CA ALA A 122 36.42 -25.05 14.46
C ALA A 122 37.22 -26.05 13.61
#